data_AF-A0A7G2IL25-F1
#
_entry.id   AF-A0A7G2IL25-F1
#
_cell.length_a   1.000
_cell.length_b   1.000
_cell.length_c   1.000
_cell.angle_alpha   90.00
_cell.angle_beta   90.00
_cell.angle_gamma   90.00
#
_symmetry.space_group_name_H-M   'P 1'
#
loop_
_entity.id
_entity.type
_entity.pdbx_description
1 polymer ?
#
loop_
_entity_poly.entity_id
_entity_poly.type
_entity_poly.pdbx_seq_one_letter_code
_entity_poly.pdbx_strand_id
1 'polypeptide(L)'
;MSFGLAKEDKFEIIATLREELHKKTKLEVLCENSSVITQLEKVDFERFVISWHEDIVPEKVQYFILHSESGIVKFSARFEQTPSAGAEVGLSYLIPDLIFFAQQRQNQRFSFMKGYDFFLFWSLQKWRKLLFQD
;
A
#
# COMPACT_ATOMS: atom_id res chain seq x y z
N MET A 1 -7.50 17.91 0.91
CA MET A 1 -6.78 16.72 0.42
C MET A 1 -7.74 15.98 -0.50
N SER A 2 -7.50 15.87 -1.81
CA SER A 2 -8.41 15.08 -2.65
C SER A 2 -8.07 13.62 -2.41
N PHE A 3 -8.94 12.90 -1.70
CA PHE A 3 -8.89 11.46 -1.65
C PHE A 3 -8.96 10.94 -3.09
N GLY A 4 -8.05 10.02 -3.42
CA GLY A 4 -8.10 9.34 -4.69
C GLY A 4 -9.40 8.54 -4.84
N LEU A 5 -9.67 8.03 -6.04
CA LEU A 5 -10.91 7.34 -6.36
C LEU A 5 -11.12 6.14 -5.40
N ALA A 6 -12.20 6.17 -4.63
CA ALA A 6 -12.60 5.05 -3.77
C ALA A 6 -13.52 4.12 -4.54
N LYS A 7 -13.29 2.81 -4.45
CA LYS A 7 -14.19 1.79 -5.00
C LYS A 7 -14.78 0.96 -3.87
N GLU A 8 -16.10 0.86 -3.87
CA GLU A 8 -16.92 0.12 -2.90
C GLU A 8 -17.61 -1.10 -3.55
N ASP A 9 -17.62 -1.18 -4.88
CA ASP A 9 -18.21 -2.31 -5.58
C ASP A 9 -17.31 -3.55 -5.44
N LYS A 10 -17.83 -4.57 -4.76
CA LYS A 10 -17.13 -5.84 -4.50
C LYS A 10 -16.60 -6.50 -5.78
N PHE A 11 -17.35 -6.47 -6.89
CA PHE A 11 -16.93 -7.08 -8.14
C PHE A 11 -15.81 -6.28 -8.80
N GLU A 12 -15.85 -4.95 -8.74
CA GLU A 12 -14.75 -4.11 -9.23
C GLU A 12 -13.47 -4.31 -8.40
N ILE A 13 -13.62 -4.46 -7.08
CA ILE A 13 -12.50 -4.74 -6.18
C ILE A 13 -11.87 -6.09 -6.53
N ILE A 14 -12.68 -7.15 -6.67
CA ILE A 14 -12.19 -8.49 -7.04
C ILE A 14 -11.52 -8.45 -8.42
N ALA A 15 -12.12 -7.76 -9.39
CA ALA A 15 -11.54 -7.61 -10.73
C ALA A 15 -10.17 -6.92 -10.67
N THR A 16 -10.05 -5.85 -9.89
CA THR A 16 -8.77 -5.14 -9.67
C THR A 16 -7.73 -6.08 -9.06
N LEU A 17 -8.05 -6.78 -7.97
CA LEU A 17 -7.12 -7.69 -7.32
C LEU A 17 -6.70 -8.85 -8.22
N ARG A 18 -7.61 -9.38 -9.05
CA ARG A 18 -7.30 -10.43 -10.03
C ARG A 18 -6.39 -9.94 -11.16
N GLU A 19 -6.61 -8.71 -11.63
CA GLU A 19 -5.75 -8.10 -12.63
C GLU A 19 -4.33 -7.90 -12.08
N GLU A 20 -4.20 -7.38 -10.86
CA GLU A 20 -2.91 -7.17 -10.20
C GLU A 20 -2.20 -8.47 -9.83
N LEU A 21 -2.96 -9.53 -9.50
CA LEU A 21 -2.44 -10.89 -9.37
C LEU A 21 -1.78 -11.37 -10.68
N HIS A 22 -2.47 -11.19 -11.82
CA HIS A 22 -1.94 -11.62 -13.12
C HIS A 22 -0.66 -10.86 -13.51
N LYS A 23 -0.56 -9.58 -13.12
CA LYS A 23 0.64 -8.74 -13.31
C LYS A 23 1.77 -9.04 -12.33
N LYS A 24 1.55 -9.88 -11.31
CA LYS A 24 2.48 -10.15 -10.20
C LYS A 24 2.97 -8.87 -9.53
N THR A 25 2.03 -7.93 -9.33
CA THR A 25 2.31 -6.63 -8.75
C THR A 25 2.86 -6.77 -7.33
N LYS A 26 3.78 -5.88 -6.96
CA LYS A 26 4.32 -5.81 -5.60
C LYS A 26 3.23 -5.37 -4.62
N LEU A 27 2.99 -6.20 -3.62
CA LEU A 27 2.08 -5.94 -2.52
C LEU A 27 2.92 -5.63 -1.27
N GLU A 28 2.74 -4.46 -0.70
CA GLU A 28 3.37 -4.08 0.55
C GLU A 28 2.37 -4.25 1.70
N VAL A 29 2.78 -4.99 2.72
CA VAL A 29 2.03 -5.22 3.95
C VAL A 29 2.61 -4.31 5.02
N LEU A 30 1.77 -3.47 5.62
CA LEU A 30 2.17 -2.60 6.71
C LEU A 30 2.02 -3.36 8.03
N CYS A 31 3.13 -3.65 8.69
CA CYS A 31 3.20 -4.16 10.05
C CYS A 31 3.49 -2.99 11.03
N GLU A 32 3.26 -3.16 12.33
CA GLU A 32 3.38 -2.06 13.31
C GLU A 32 4.67 -1.21 13.19
N ASN A 33 5.82 -1.87 13.00
CA ASN A 33 7.13 -1.20 12.99
C ASN A 33 7.90 -1.36 11.66
N SER A 34 7.31 -2.02 10.66
CA SER A 34 7.98 -2.34 9.40
C SER A 34 6.97 -2.49 8.27
N SER A 35 7.46 -2.46 7.04
CA SER A 35 6.67 -2.91 5.90
C SER A 35 7.40 -4.04 5.17
N VAL A 36 6.62 -5.02 4.73
CA VAL A 36 7.13 -6.21 4.04
C VAL A 36 6.57 -6.24 2.64
N ILE A 37 7.44 -6.41 1.65
CA ILE A 37 7.03 -6.56 0.26
C ILE A 37 6.81 -8.04 -0.05
N THR A 38 5.61 -8.37 -0.47
CA THR A 38 5.16 -9.70 -0.89
C THR A 38 4.39 -9.61 -2.21
N GLN A 39 3.74 -10.71 -2.60
CA GLN A 39 2.91 -10.80 -3.80
C GLN A 39 1.57 -11.48 -3.48
N LEU A 40 0.58 -11.24 -4.34
CA LEU A 40 -0.67 -12.01 -4.35
C LEU A 40 -0.39 -13.37 -5.01
N GLU A 41 -0.88 -14.44 -4.39
CA GLU A 41 -0.77 -15.81 -4.90
C GLU A 41 -2.10 -16.27 -5.51
N LYS A 42 -3.22 -15.90 -4.87
CA LYS A 42 -4.57 -16.34 -5.28
C LYS A 42 -5.62 -15.31 -4.91
N VAL A 43 -6.65 -15.16 -5.75
CA VAL A 43 -7.80 -14.28 -5.50
C VAL A 43 -9.10 -14.99 -5.88
N ASP A 44 -9.85 -15.39 -4.87
CA ASP A 44 -11.19 -15.99 -4.95
C ASP A 44 -12.29 -14.92 -4.78
N PHE A 45 -13.56 -15.32 -4.73
CA PHE A 45 -14.70 -14.39 -4.58
C PHE A 45 -14.87 -13.83 -3.17
N GLU A 46 -14.31 -14.53 -2.17
CA GLU A 46 -14.42 -14.16 -0.76
C GLU A 46 -13.08 -13.80 -0.15
N ARG A 47 -11.99 -14.34 -0.70
CA ARG A 47 -10.66 -14.30 -0.08
C ARG A 47 -9.57 -14.04 -1.09
N PHE A 48 -8.46 -13.51 -0.63
CA PHE A 48 -7.19 -13.50 -1.35
C PHE A 48 -6.08 -14.08 -0.47
N VAL A 49 -5.05 -14.62 -1.10
CA VAL A 49 -3.91 -15.27 -0.46
C VAL A 49 -2.65 -14.53 -0.86
N ILE A 50 -1.79 -14.25 0.11
CA ILE A 50 -0.46 -13.68 -0.09
C ILE A 50 0.60 -14.73 0.24
N SER A 51 1.78 -14.59 -0.36
CA SER A 51 2.94 -15.42 -0.03
C SER A 51 3.31 -15.23 1.45
N TRP A 52 3.59 -16.34 2.14
CA TRP A 52 4.02 -16.29 3.54
C TRP A 52 5.40 -15.64 3.67
N HIS A 53 5.59 -14.86 4.73
CA HIS A 53 6.86 -14.20 5.04
C HIS A 53 7.05 -14.17 6.57
N GLU A 54 8.27 -14.44 7.04
CA GLU A 54 8.60 -14.54 8.48
C GLU A 54 8.29 -13.26 9.27
N ASP A 55 8.54 -12.10 8.64
CA ASP A 55 8.31 -10.79 9.24
C ASP A 55 6.83 -10.33 9.25
N ILE A 56 5.92 -11.09 8.63
CA ILE A 56 4.48 -10.76 8.63
C ILE A 56 3.82 -11.44 9.81
N VAL A 57 3.53 -10.66 10.84
CA VAL A 57 2.70 -11.10 11.97
C VAL A 57 1.23 -10.82 11.61
N PRO A 58 0.38 -11.85 11.43
CA PRO A 58 -1.00 -11.64 11.01
C PRO A 58 -1.82 -10.99 12.13
N GLU A 59 -2.31 -9.79 11.87
CA GLU A 59 -3.23 -9.08 12.76
C GLU A 59 -4.70 -9.31 12.37
N LYS A 60 -5.64 -8.98 13.27
CA LYS A 60 -7.09 -9.08 12.98
C LYS A 60 -7.49 -8.29 11.73
N VAL A 61 -6.86 -7.13 11.52
CA VAL A 61 -7.03 -6.28 10.33
C VAL A 61 -5.64 -5.84 9.90
N GLN A 62 -5.26 -6.13 8.67
CA GLN A 62 -3.97 -5.76 8.11
C GLN A 62 -4.15 -4.70 7.02
N TYR A 63 -3.18 -3.79 6.90
CA TYR A 63 -3.17 -2.76 5.87
C TYR A 63 -2.23 -3.13 4.73
N PHE A 64 -2.69 -2.88 3.52
CA PHE A 64 -2.05 -3.28 2.28
C PHE A 64 -1.89 -2.12 1.32
N ILE A 65 -0.80 -2.14 0.56
CA ILE A 65 -0.49 -1.19 -0.50
C ILE A 65 -0.07 -1.97 -1.76
N LEU A 66 -0.86 -1.92 -2.82
CA LEU A 66 -0.49 -2.43 -4.14
C LEU A 66 0.17 -1.33 -4.95
N HIS A 67 1.36 -1.62 -5.48
CA HIS A 67 2.12 -0.72 -6.34
C HIS A 67 1.86 -1.02 -7.81
N SER A 68 0.63 -0.77 -8.28
CA SER A 68 0.24 -0.93 -9.69
C SER A 68 0.90 0.15 -10.55
N GLU A 69 1.14 -0.15 -11.84
CA GLU A 69 1.63 0.83 -12.81
C GLU A 69 0.66 2.03 -12.98
N SER A 70 -0.63 1.78 -12.74
CA SER A 70 -1.69 2.78 -12.84
C SER A 70 -1.78 3.71 -11.62
N GLY A 71 -1.12 3.35 -10.51
CA GLY A 71 -1.17 4.08 -9.25
C GLY A 71 -1.08 3.16 -8.05
N ILE A 72 -1.14 3.76 -6.86
CA ILE A 72 -1.06 3.03 -5.60
C ILE A 72 -2.47 2.70 -5.13
N VAL A 73 -2.77 1.42 -4.90
CA VAL A 73 -4.04 0.99 -4.31
C VAL A 73 -3.84 0.67 -2.85
N LYS A 74 -4.60 1.31 -1.96
CA LYS A 74 -4.53 1.09 -0.51
C LYS A 74 -5.82 0.49 -0.01
N PHE A 75 -5.72 -0.53 0.83
CA PHE A 75 -6.89 -1.18 1.43
C PHE A 75 -6.52 -1.87 2.73
N SER A 76 -7.54 -2.23 3.50
CA SER A 76 -7.38 -3.04 4.71
C SER A 76 -8.22 -4.30 4.59
N ALA A 77 -7.67 -5.43 5.00
CA ALA A 77 -8.37 -6.71 4.96
C ALA A 77 -8.31 -7.44 6.29
N ARG A 78 -9.34 -8.24 6.57
CA ARG A 78 -9.40 -9.05 7.78
C ARG A 78 -8.66 -10.35 7.56
N PHE A 79 -7.78 -10.69 8.47
CA PHE A 79 -7.12 -12.00 8.46
C PHE A 79 -8.12 -13.10 8.78
N GLU A 80 -8.09 -14.16 8.00
CA GLU A 80 -8.92 -15.33 8.25
C GLU A 80 -8.08 -16.58 8.04
N GLN A 81 -7.80 -17.31 9.11
CA GLN A 81 -7.01 -18.53 9.04
C GLN A 81 -7.84 -19.63 8.34
N THR A 82 -7.39 -20.09 7.18
CA THR A 82 -7.99 -21.26 6.54
C THR A 82 -7.63 -22.54 7.31
N PRO A 83 -8.61 -23.37 7.70
CA PRO A 83 -8.30 -24.66 8.31
C PRO A 83 -7.62 -25.56 7.28
N SER A 84 -6.51 -26.18 7.70
CA SER A 84 -5.63 -26.99 6.86
C SER A 84 -6.35 -28.20 6.26
N ALA A 85 -6.88 -28.04 5.05
CA ALA A 85 -7.33 -29.14 4.20
C ALA A 85 -6.70 -28.98 2.81
N GLY A 86 -5.37 -29.07 2.77
CA GLY A 86 -4.59 -29.10 1.53
C GLY A 86 -3.85 -27.80 1.22
N ALA A 87 -2.63 -27.67 1.75
CA ALA A 87 -1.49 -27.04 1.09
C ALA A 87 -1.69 -25.67 0.38
N GLU A 88 -2.34 -24.68 1.01
CA GLU A 88 -2.10 -23.29 0.63
C GLU A 88 -1.07 -22.69 1.59
N VAL A 89 0.18 -22.60 1.14
CA VAL A 89 1.36 -22.11 1.89
C VAL A 89 1.37 -20.58 1.90
N GLY A 90 0.28 -19.97 2.36
CA GLY A 90 0.09 -18.52 2.31
C GLY A 90 -0.84 -18.00 3.39
N LEU A 91 -0.83 -16.69 3.58
CA LEU A 91 -1.73 -16.02 4.52
C LEU A 91 -3.01 -15.60 3.79
N SER A 92 -4.16 -16.06 4.29
CA SER A 92 -5.47 -15.79 3.71
C SER A 92 -6.17 -14.61 4.39
N TYR A 93 -6.75 -13.74 3.57
CA TYR A 93 -7.46 -12.55 4.00
C TYR A 93 -8.80 -12.45 3.26
N LEU A 94 -9.81 -11.87 3.91
CA LEU A 94 -11.09 -11.58 3.28
C LEU A 94 -10.94 -10.45 2.26
N ILE A 95 -11.70 -10.53 1.16
CA ILE A 95 -11.78 -9.44 0.17
C ILE A 95 -12.20 -8.15 0.90
N PRO A 96 -11.49 -7.03 0.70
CA PRO A 96 -11.83 -5.77 1.34
C PRO A 96 -13.15 -5.23 0.79
N ASP A 97 -13.95 -4.59 1.65
CA ASP A 97 -15.18 -3.92 1.23
C ASP A 97 -14.91 -2.59 0.51
N LEU A 98 -13.70 -2.04 0.68
CA LEU A 98 -13.32 -0.72 0.18
C LEU A 98 -11.84 -0.70 -0.20
N ILE A 99 -11.54 -0.18 -1.39
CA ILE A 99 -10.17 0.09 -1.83
C ILE A 99 -10.02 1.54 -2.29
N PHE A 100 -8.87 2.13 -2.00
CA PHE A 100 -8.55 3.52 -2.35
C PHE A 100 -7.46 3.57 -3.42
N PHE A 101 -7.76 4.18 -4.56
CA PHE A 101 -6.78 4.42 -5.62
C PHE A 101 -6.15 5.79 -5.44
N ALA A 102 -4.93 5.82 -4.91
CA ALA A 102 -4.08 6.99 -4.97
C ALA A 102 -3.34 7.02 -6.33
N GLN A 103 -3.92 7.70 -7.31
CA GLN A 103 -3.28 7.89 -8.60
C GLN A 103 -2.02 8.76 -8.44
N GLN A 104 -0.85 8.22 -8.77
CA GLN A 104 0.36 9.03 -8.91
C GLN A 104 0.27 9.80 -10.22
N ARG A 105 0.57 11.11 -10.19
CA ARG A 105 0.68 11.91 -11.41
C ARG A 105 1.82 11.35 -12.28
N GLN A 106 1.51 10.89 -13.48
CA GLN A 106 2.53 10.46 -14.47
C GLN A 106 3.42 11.60 -14.98
N ASN A 107 3.05 12.87 -14.75
CA ASN A 107 3.88 14.01 -15.13
C ASN A 107 4.98 14.26 -14.09
N GLN A 108 6.16 13.70 -14.32
CA GLN A 108 7.39 14.14 -13.67
C GLN A 108 7.74 15.56 -14.17
N ARG A 109 7.23 16.61 -13.50
CA ARG A 109 7.65 18.01 -13.80
C ARG A 109 9.09 18.31 -13.36
N PHE A 110 9.71 17.40 -12.62
CA PHE A 110 11.04 17.56 -12.05
C PHE A 110 11.92 16.37 -12.38
N SER A 111 12.84 16.56 -13.32
CA SER A 111 14.05 15.76 -13.38
C SER A 111 15.04 16.29 -12.35
N PHE A 112 15.60 15.41 -11.52
CA PHE A 112 16.73 15.78 -10.67
C PHE A 112 17.93 16.04 -11.61
N MET A 113 18.39 17.29 -11.69
CA MET A 113 19.60 17.61 -12.44
C MET A 113 20.78 16.91 -11.78
N LYS A 114 21.21 15.76 -12.32
CA LYS A 114 22.44 15.10 -11.91
C LYS A 114 23.62 15.98 -12.33
N GLY A 115 24.47 16.35 -11.37
CA GLY A 115 25.69 17.13 -11.62
C GLY A 115 25.91 18.35 -10.71
N TYR A 116 24.99 18.62 -9.78
CA TYR A 116 25.15 19.69 -8.78
C TYR A 116 25.11 19.13 -7.37
N ASP A 117 26.07 19.52 -6.54
CA ASP A 117 26.01 19.33 -5.09
C ASP A 117 25.06 20.38 -4.50
N PHE A 118 23.87 19.95 -4.12
CA PHE A 118 22.90 20.81 -3.44
C PHE A 118 23.22 20.84 -1.95
N PHE A 119 23.86 21.92 -1.49
CA PHE A 119 24.07 22.17 -0.06
C PHE A 119 22.85 22.88 0.53
N LEU A 120 22.19 22.23 1.50
CA LEU A 120 21.12 22.84 2.28
C LEU A 120 21.70 23.48 3.54
N PHE A 121 22.06 24.77 3.47
CA PHE A 121 22.38 25.54 4.67
C PHE A 121 21.11 26.17 5.23
N TRP A 122 20.51 25.55 6.24
CA TRP A 122 19.47 26.19 7.02
C TRP A 122 20.07 26.86 8.26
N SER A 123 20.02 28.19 8.34
CA SER A 123 20.31 28.87 9.60
C SER A 123 19.03 28.97 10.44
N LEU A 124 19.02 28.23 11.54
CA LEU A 124 17.98 28.27 12.57
C LEU A 124 18.14 29.56 13.41
N GLN A 125 17.85 30.73 12.84
CA GLN A 125 17.93 31.99 13.63
C GLN A 125 16.85 33.04 13.37
N LYS A 126 15.81 32.76 12.58
CA LYS A 126 14.81 33.79 12.24
C LYS A 126 13.35 33.39 12.52
N TRP A 127 13.07 32.92 13.75
CA TRP A 127 11.69 32.80 14.25
C TRP A 127 11.49 33.30 15.70
N ARG A 128 12.48 33.98 16.29
CA ARG A 128 12.36 34.51 17.67
C ARG A 128 12.09 36.02 17.77
N LYS A 129 11.80 36.71 16.66
CA LYS A 129 11.54 38.17 16.64
C LYS A 129 10.15 38.60 16.15
N LEU A 130 9.21 37.66 15.97
CA LEU A 130 7.84 37.98 15.54
C LEU A 130 6.75 37.53 16.53
N LEU A 131 7.12 37.11 17.75
CA LEU A 131 6.14 36.70 18.77
C LEU A 131 6.24 37.45 20.11
N PHE A 132 7.20 38.37 20.28
CA PHE A 132 7.23 39.29 21.42
C PHE A 132 7.90 40.60 21.00
N GLN A 133 7.08 41.58 20.63
CA GLN A 133 7.42 42.99 20.77
C GLN A 133 6.12 43.70 21.13
N ASP A 134 5.98 43.92 22.45
CA ASP A 134 5.15 44.99 23.02
C ASP A 134 5.68 46.37 22.58
#